data_AF-A0A1M3MUU9-F1
#
_entry.id   AF-A0A1M3MUU9-F1
#
_cell.length_a   1.000
_cell.length_b   1.000
_cell.length_c   1.000
_cell.angle_alpha   90.00
_cell.angle_beta   90.00
_cell.angle_gamma   90.00
#
_symmetry.space_group_name_H-M   'P 1'
#
loop_
_entity.id
_entity.type
_entity.pdbx_description
1 polymer ?
#
loop_
_entity_poly.entity_id
_entity_poly.type
_entity_poly.pdbx_seq_one_letter_code
_entity_poly.pdbx_strand_id
1 'polypeptide(L)'
;MAASALVLACAGRGGVGVVGVSNKAPGGASARDAGDAAPIDGALALPAGYRTTFTKLNKTRFVSQGHASGRWEVDVWANELAQKALASRAREVPPGAIVVQEHYERRGGGEPRAEGAGEPETAGPIMVMEKKPAGYASEHGDWRWAVVGSQGQLVRDGVIESCAGCHDNAPMDGLFPILE
;
A
#
# COMPACT_ATOMS: atom_id res chain seq x y z
N MET A 1 1.54 55.14 55.28
CA MET A 1 0.14 55.36 54.92
C MET A 1 0.09 56.26 53.69
N ALA A 2 -0.22 55.70 52.51
CA ALA A 2 -0.72 56.44 51.35
C ALA A 2 -1.37 55.40 50.42
N ALA A 3 -2.58 55.72 49.97
CA ALA A 3 -3.55 54.80 49.41
C ALA A 3 -3.42 54.67 47.88
N SER A 4 -3.92 53.52 47.42
CA SER A 4 -4.66 53.23 46.18
C SER A 4 -4.58 54.20 44.99
N ALA A 5 -4.34 53.63 43.80
CA ALA A 5 -5.22 53.84 42.66
C ALA A 5 -5.12 52.68 41.68
N LEU A 6 -6.17 51.85 41.65
CA LEU A 6 -6.46 50.90 40.58
C LEU A 6 -7.15 51.69 39.45
N VAL A 7 -6.61 51.68 38.23
CA VAL A 7 -7.31 52.17 37.04
C VAL A 7 -7.58 50.97 36.14
N LEU A 8 -8.85 50.58 36.06
CA LEU A 8 -9.39 49.77 34.99
C LEU A 8 -9.52 50.65 33.73
N ALA A 9 -8.95 50.19 32.62
CA ALA A 9 -9.32 50.66 31.28
C ALA A 9 -9.63 49.44 30.40
N CYS A 10 -10.90 49.26 30.08
CA CYS A 10 -11.35 48.39 29.00
C CYS A 10 -11.33 49.20 27.70
N ALA A 11 -10.56 48.73 26.71
CA ALA A 11 -10.74 49.12 25.32
C ALA A 11 -10.59 47.86 24.46
N GLY A 12 -11.72 47.35 23.96
CA GLY A 12 -11.73 46.32 22.95
C GLY A 12 -11.56 46.91 21.55
N ARG A 13 -10.85 46.20 20.67
CA ARG A 13 -11.19 46.06 19.25
C ARG A 13 -10.21 45.12 18.53
N GLY A 14 -10.78 44.29 17.66
CA GLY A 14 -10.13 43.87 16.43
C GLY A 14 -9.40 42.55 16.52
N GLY A 15 -10.11 41.48 16.18
CA GLY A 15 -9.50 40.19 15.91
C GLY A 15 -8.48 40.28 14.77
N VAL A 16 -7.35 39.63 14.98
CA VAL A 16 -6.48 39.13 13.92
C VAL A 16 -6.69 37.62 13.96
N GLY A 17 -7.60 37.14 13.11
CA GLY A 17 -7.73 35.72 12.86
C GLY A 17 -6.47 35.26 12.14
N VAL A 18 -5.61 34.53 12.86
CA VAL A 18 -4.58 33.72 12.22
C VAL A 18 -5.29 32.64 11.42
N VAL A 19 -5.33 32.80 10.10
CA VAL A 19 -5.60 31.70 9.18
C VAL A 19 -4.53 30.63 9.40
N GLY A 20 -4.94 29.42 9.78
CA GLY A 20 -4.05 28.26 9.83
C GLY A 20 -3.84 27.57 11.19
N VAL A 21 -4.68 27.78 12.20
CA VAL A 21 -4.69 26.90 13.40
C VAL A 21 -6.05 26.24 13.57
N SER A 22 -6.09 24.92 13.37
CA SER A 22 -7.25 24.11 13.73
C SER A 22 -7.14 23.75 15.21
N ASN A 23 -7.99 24.37 16.03
CA ASN A 23 -8.21 24.05 17.44
C ASN A 23 -9.24 22.91 17.61
N LYS A 24 -9.32 21.98 16.65
CA LYS A 24 -10.09 20.75 16.82
C LYS A 24 -9.40 19.91 17.89
N ALA A 25 -10.02 19.80 19.05
CA ALA A 25 -9.64 18.79 20.05
C ALA A 25 -9.52 17.43 19.34
N PRO A 26 -8.55 16.57 19.69
CA PRO A 26 -8.43 15.26 19.08
C PRO A 26 -9.76 14.55 19.26
N GLY A 27 -10.53 14.46 18.18
CA GLY A 27 -11.72 13.65 18.13
C GLY A 27 -11.23 12.25 18.40
N GLY A 28 -11.54 11.72 19.58
CA GLY A 28 -11.24 10.36 19.96
C GLY A 28 -11.66 9.43 18.82
N ALA A 29 -10.86 8.38 18.60
CA ALA A 29 -11.15 7.34 17.63
C ALA A 29 -12.64 6.99 17.73
N SER A 30 -13.42 7.46 16.75
CA SER A 30 -14.80 7.05 16.63
C SER A 30 -14.74 5.65 16.03
N ALA A 31 -14.49 4.68 16.91
CA ALA A 31 -14.91 3.31 16.74
C ALA A 31 -16.43 3.34 16.68
N ARG A 32 -16.97 3.65 15.49
CA ARG A 32 -18.38 3.48 15.20
C ARG A 32 -18.49 2.84 13.82
N ASP A 33 -18.98 1.60 13.89
CA ASP A 33 -19.67 0.87 12.83
C ASP A 33 -18.83 0.08 11.83
N ALA A 34 -17.70 -0.49 12.26
CA ALA A 34 -17.26 -1.76 11.68
C ALA A 34 -17.96 -2.88 12.46
N GLY A 35 -19.19 -3.20 12.04
CA GLY A 35 -19.96 -4.30 12.63
C GLY A 35 -19.18 -5.62 12.61
N ASP A 36 -19.64 -6.57 13.42
CA ASP A 36 -19.15 -7.95 13.59
C ASP A 36 -19.22 -8.83 12.32
N ALA A 37 -19.03 -8.24 11.14
CA ALA A 37 -18.90 -8.98 9.90
C ALA A 37 -17.67 -9.88 9.99
N ALA A 38 -17.90 -11.19 9.86
CA ALA A 38 -16.84 -12.16 9.80
C ALA A 38 -15.83 -11.76 8.70
N PRO A 39 -14.52 -12.04 8.89
CA PRO A 39 -13.53 -11.82 7.85
C PRO A 39 -13.95 -12.48 6.54
N ILE A 40 -13.92 -11.73 5.45
CA ILE A 40 -14.18 -12.25 4.11
C ILE A 40 -12.97 -13.06 3.66
N ASP A 41 -13.18 -14.26 3.12
CA ASP A 41 -12.12 -15.06 2.52
C ASP A 41 -11.52 -14.35 1.29
N GLY A 42 -10.20 -14.15 1.28
CA GLY A 42 -9.46 -13.49 0.21
C GLY A 42 -9.01 -14.41 -0.92
N ALA A 43 -9.27 -15.71 -0.85
CA ALA A 43 -8.80 -16.68 -1.85
C ALA A 43 -9.21 -16.29 -3.29
N LEU A 44 -10.43 -15.79 -3.48
CA LEU A 44 -10.93 -15.37 -4.80
C LEU A 44 -10.28 -14.09 -5.34
N ALA A 45 -9.63 -13.30 -4.48
CA ALA A 45 -8.91 -12.10 -4.91
C ALA A 45 -7.51 -12.42 -5.43
N LEU A 46 -7.02 -13.65 -5.22
CA LEU A 46 -5.73 -14.15 -5.71
C LEU A 46 -5.93 -14.95 -7.01
N PRO A 47 -5.02 -14.84 -7.99
CA PRO A 47 -5.05 -15.71 -9.16
C PRO A 47 -4.84 -17.17 -8.75
N ALA A 48 -5.73 -18.06 -9.19
CA ALA A 48 -5.67 -19.47 -8.81
C ALA A 48 -4.33 -20.11 -9.20
N GLY A 49 -3.64 -20.71 -8.23
CA GLY A 49 -2.41 -21.46 -8.45
C GLY A 49 -1.20 -20.62 -8.91
N TYR A 50 -1.19 -19.29 -8.71
CA TYR A 50 -0.14 -18.41 -9.24
C TYR A 50 1.29 -18.87 -8.92
N ARG A 51 1.54 -19.48 -7.75
CA ARG A 51 2.87 -20.01 -7.39
C ARG A 51 3.40 -21.09 -8.34
N THR A 52 2.51 -21.73 -9.10
CA THR A 52 2.84 -22.76 -10.08
C THR A 52 2.59 -22.33 -11.53
N THR A 53 1.75 -21.32 -11.74
CA THR A 53 1.35 -20.87 -13.09
C THR A 53 2.00 -19.55 -13.49
N PHE A 54 2.50 -18.77 -12.54
CA PHE A 54 3.20 -17.51 -12.78
C PHE A 54 4.71 -17.70 -12.64
N THR A 55 5.47 -16.81 -13.25
CA THR A 55 6.91 -16.78 -13.08
C THR A 55 7.28 -15.96 -11.86
N LYS A 56 8.08 -16.53 -10.95
CA LYS A 56 8.77 -15.78 -9.90
C LYS A 56 9.85 -14.91 -10.54
N LEU A 57 9.78 -13.60 -10.35
CA LEU A 57 10.64 -12.64 -11.03
C LEU A 57 11.98 -12.44 -10.34
N ASN A 58 12.03 -12.55 -9.01
CA ASN A 58 13.23 -12.40 -8.21
C ASN A 58 13.79 -13.78 -7.81
N LYS A 59 15.12 -13.93 -7.86
CA LYS A 59 15.81 -15.16 -7.41
C LYS A 59 15.94 -15.21 -5.89
N THR A 60 16.25 -14.06 -5.30
CA THR A 60 16.34 -13.86 -3.85
C THR A 60 15.32 -12.81 -3.44
N ARG A 61 14.80 -12.89 -2.21
CA ARG A 61 13.93 -11.83 -1.70
C ARG A 61 14.71 -10.53 -1.57
N PHE A 62 14.02 -9.43 -1.80
CA PHE A 62 14.55 -8.10 -1.62
C PHE A 62 13.62 -7.29 -0.72
N VAL A 63 14.17 -6.23 -0.11
CA VAL A 63 13.40 -5.32 0.74
C VAL A 63 12.49 -4.46 -0.13
N SER A 64 11.18 -4.52 0.10
CA SER A 64 10.21 -3.66 -0.56
C SER A 64 10.24 -2.26 0.06
N GLN A 65 10.99 -1.35 -0.55
CA GLN A 65 11.09 0.05 -0.08
C GLN A 65 9.74 0.78 -0.15
N GLY A 66 8.91 0.45 -1.14
CA GLY A 66 7.62 1.11 -1.38
C GLY A 66 6.48 0.66 -0.47
N HIS A 67 6.50 -0.59 0.02
CA HIS A 67 5.42 -1.12 0.86
C HIS A 67 5.79 -1.06 2.34
N ALA A 68 4.94 -0.38 3.13
CA ALA A 68 5.11 -0.21 4.58
C ALA A 68 6.54 0.23 4.97
N SER A 69 7.12 1.15 4.20
CA SER A 69 8.42 1.77 4.47
C SER A 69 9.57 0.79 4.71
N GLY A 70 9.67 -0.27 3.88
CA GLY A 70 10.79 -1.21 3.97
C GLY A 70 10.65 -2.28 5.06
N ARG A 71 9.47 -2.43 5.65
CA ARG A 71 9.19 -3.48 6.65
C ARG A 71 9.31 -4.89 6.07
N TRP A 72 9.00 -5.05 4.79
CA TRP A 72 8.81 -6.36 4.17
C TRP A 72 9.98 -6.74 3.27
N GLU A 73 10.35 -8.01 3.33
CA GLU A 73 11.00 -8.72 2.22
C GLU A 73 9.94 -9.35 1.33
N VAL A 74 10.19 -9.42 0.02
CA VAL A 74 9.14 -9.81 -0.92
C VAL A 74 9.60 -10.80 -1.98
N ASP A 75 8.65 -11.65 -2.37
CA ASP A 75 8.69 -12.39 -3.62
C ASP A 75 7.64 -11.82 -4.58
N VAL A 76 8.02 -11.66 -5.83
CA VAL A 76 7.17 -11.11 -6.89
C VAL A 76 6.94 -12.17 -7.95
N TRP A 77 5.67 -12.40 -8.25
CA TRP A 77 5.20 -13.34 -9.25
C TRP A 77 4.45 -12.58 -10.33
N ALA A 78 4.63 -12.97 -11.58
CA ALA A 78 3.95 -12.33 -12.70
C ALA A 78 3.47 -13.37 -13.72
N ASN A 79 2.30 -13.13 -14.29
CA ASN A 79 1.89 -13.88 -15.47
C ASN A 79 2.75 -13.47 -16.68
N GLU A 80 2.61 -14.21 -17.79
CA GLU A 80 3.42 -14.00 -18.99
C GLU A 80 3.33 -12.55 -19.53
N LEU A 81 2.15 -11.92 -19.47
CA LEU A 81 1.93 -10.55 -19.94
C LEU A 81 2.70 -9.53 -19.09
N ALA A 82 2.57 -9.60 -17.77
CA ALA A 82 3.28 -8.70 -16.85
C ALA A 82 4.79 -8.94 -16.90
N GLN A 83 5.24 -10.20 -17.01
CA GLN A 83 6.65 -10.54 -17.14
C GLN A 83 7.27 -9.89 -18.40
N LYS A 84 6.60 -10.01 -19.55
CA LYS A 84 7.06 -9.40 -20.81
C LYS A 84 7.09 -7.87 -20.70
N ALA A 85 6.07 -7.27 -20.10
CA ALA A 85 6.01 -5.82 -19.89
C ALA A 85 7.19 -5.32 -19.03
N LEU A 86 7.50 -6.01 -17.92
CA LEU A 86 8.63 -5.69 -17.06
C LEU A 86 9.97 -5.87 -17.79
N ALA A 87 10.17 -7.00 -18.49
CA ALA A 87 11.40 -7.30 -19.19
C ALA A 87 11.72 -6.30 -20.31
N SER A 88 10.68 -5.85 -21.02
CA SER A 88 10.81 -4.87 -22.11
C SER A 88 10.77 -3.41 -21.65
N ARG A 89 10.51 -3.16 -20.36
CA ARG A 89 10.20 -1.83 -19.83
C ARG A 89 9.11 -1.13 -20.64
N ALA A 90 8.01 -1.85 -20.86
CA ALA A 90 6.92 -1.39 -21.70
C ALA A 90 6.38 -0.04 -21.22
N ARG A 91 6.11 0.86 -22.17
CA ARG A 91 5.43 2.13 -21.89
C ARG A 91 3.95 1.97 -21.57
N GLU A 92 3.37 0.86 -22.03
CA GLU A 92 1.98 0.51 -21.83
C GLU A 92 1.91 -0.99 -21.54
N VAL A 93 1.25 -1.34 -20.44
CA VAL A 93 1.07 -2.70 -19.96
C VAL A 93 -0.26 -3.23 -20.52
N PRO A 94 -0.28 -4.41 -21.16
CA PRO A 94 -1.52 -4.92 -21.75
C PRO A 94 -2.56 -5.33 -20.69
N PRO A 95 -3.86 -5.14 -20.95
CA PRO A 95 -4.92 -5.69 -20.11
C PRO A 95 -4.75 -7.19 -19.88
N GLY A 96 -5.05 -7.64 -18.67
CA GLY A 96 -4.83 -9.01 -18.21
C GLY A 96 -3.42 -9.26 -17.67
N ALA A 97 -2.51 -8.29 -17.70
CA ALA A 97 -1.26 -8.38 -16.97
C ALA A 97 -1.52 -8.44 -15.46
N ILE A 98 -0.92 -9.42 -14.77
CA ILE A 98 -1.10 -9.61 -13.33
C ILE A 98 0.25 -9.73 -12.65
N VAL A 99 0.43 -8.97 -11.57
CA VAL A 99 1.55 -9.08 -10.63
C VAL A 99 1.00 -9.44 -9.25
N VAL A 100 1.65 -10.40 -8.59
CA VAL A 100 1.37 -10.80 -7.21
C VAL A 100 2.64 -10.62 -6.41
N GLN A 101 2.54 -9.95 -5.27
CA GLN A 101 3.66 -9.71 -4.37
C GLN A 101 3.35 -10.28 -2.98
N GLU A 102 4.15 -11.26 -2.60
CA GLU A 102 4.09 -11.89 -1.28
C GLU A 102 5.03 -11.16 -0.34
N HIS A 103 4.56 -10.83 0.85
CA HIS A 103 5.36 -10.13 1.85
C HIS A 103 5.73 -11.08 2.98
N TYR A 104 6.94 -10.90 3.50
CA TYR A 104 7.49 -11.66 4.61
C TYR A 104 8.14 -10.69 5.59
N GLU A 105 7.87 -10.86 6.89
CA GLU A 105 8.42 -9.97 7.91
C GLU A 105 9.96 -9.99 7.84
N ARG A 106 10.55 -8.81 7.72
CA ARG A 106 12.00 -8.69 7.76
C ARG A 106 12.51 -9.05 9.15
N ARG A 107 13.47 -9.97 9.23
CA ARG A 107 14.21 -10.21 10.48
C ARG A 107 15.32 -9.17 10.61
N GLY A 108 15.56 -8.67 11.82
CA GLY A 108 16.66 -7.74 12.05
C GLY A 108 18.02 -8.36 11.67
N GLY A 109 18.89 -7.60 11.01
CA GLY A 109 20.23 -8.05 10.62
C GLY A 109 20.42 -8.27 9.11
N GLY A 110 20.38 -7.18 8.33
CA GLY A 110 21.16 -6.93 7.11
C GLY A 110 21.06 -7.85 5.87
N GLU A 111 21.14 -9.17 6.03
CA GLU A 111 21.44 -10.08 4.92
C GLU A 111 20.16 -10.68 4.32
N PRO A 112 19.96 -10.59 2.98
CA PRO A 112 18.88 -11.26 2.28
C PRO A 112 18.95 -12.78 2.48
N ARG A 113 17.80 -13.40 2.75
CA ARG A 113 17.75 -14.85 2.97
C ARG A 113 17.78 -15.62 1.65
N ALA A 114 18.59 -16.67 1.60
CA ALA A 114 18.48 -17.70 0.57
C ALA A 114 17.19 -18.52 0.76
N GLU A 115 16.52 -18.86 -0.33
CA GLU A 115 15.30 -19.67 -0.31
C GLU A 115 15.51 -20.97 0.49
N GLY A 116 14.60 -21.28 1.41
CA GLY A 116 14.63 -22.53 2.21
C GLY A 116 15.54 -22.55 3.45
N ALA A 117 16.25 -21.46 3.79
CA ALA A 117 17.26 -21.48 4.86
C ALA A 117 16.72 -21.22 6.30
N GLY A 118 16.14 -22.20 7.00
CA GLY A 118 15.87 -22.14 8.46
C GLY A 118 14.40 -21.94 8.90
N GLU A 119 14.18 -21.45 10.13
CA GLU A 119 12.86 -21.32 10.79
C GLU A 119 11.76 -20.71 9.90
N PRO A 120 10.47 -21.09 10.11
CA PRO A 120 9.33 -20.61 9.33
C PRO A 120 9.26 -19.09 9.30
N GLU A 121 8.94 -18.55 8.13
CA GLU A 121 8.87 -17.11 7.93
C GLU A 121 7.50 -16.59 8.36
N THR A 122 7.49 -15.43 9.02
CA THR A 122 6.23 -14.77 9.36
C THR A 122 5.66 -14.14 8.10
N ALA A 123 4.62 -14.77 7.54
CA ALA A 123 3.93 -14.27 6.36
C ALA A 123 3.28 -12.90 6.65
N GLY A 124 3.51 -11.96 5.74
CA GLY A 124 2.79 -10.70 5.64
C GLY A 124 1.60 -10.80 4.69
N PRO A 125 1.05 -9.65 4.24
CA PRO A 125 -0.03 -9.64 3.26
C PRO A 125 0.44 -10.10 1.87
N ILE A 126 -0.50 -10.55 1.05
CA ILE A 126 -0.32 -10.73 -0.39
C ILE A 126 -1.03 -9.58 -1.10
N MET A 127 -0.30 -8.89 -1.98
CA MET A 127 -0.86 -7.79 -2.78
C MET A 127 -0.90 -8.20 -4.24
N VAL A 128 -1.98 -7.86 -4.93
CA VAL A 128 -2.20 -8.18 -6.33
C VAL A 128 -2.45 -6.90 -7.10
N MET A 129 -1.88 -6.79 -8.28
CA MET A 129 -2.22 -5.82 -9.31
C MET A 129 -2.68 -6.54 -10.56
N GLU A 130 -3.80 -6.11 -11.13
CA GLU A 130 -4.30 -6.59 -12.42
C GLU A 130 -4.60 -5.40 -13.33
N LYS A 131 -4.01 -5.38 -14.52
CA LYS A 131 -4.35 -4.39 -15.55
C LYS A 131 -5.71 -4.77 -16.13
N LYS A 132 -6.72 -3.92 -15.92
CA LYS A 132 -8.08 -4.13 -16.44
C LYS A 132 -8.21 -3.54 -17.85
N PRO A 133 -9.29 -3.87 -18.59
CA PRO A 133 -9.60 -3.20 -19.83
C PRO A 133 -9.74 -1.68 -19.63
N ALA A 134 -9.45 -0.92 -20.67
CA ALA A 134 -9.57 0.53 -20.68
C ALA A 134 -10.93 1.02 -20.19
N GLY A 135 -10.94 2.02 -19.31
CA GLY A 135 -12.16 2.59 -18.73
C GLY A 135 -12.51 2.06 -17.35
N TYR A 136 -11.74 1.11 -16.81
CA TYR A 136 -11.96 0.60 -15.45
C TYR A 136 -11.55 1.62 -14.39
N ALA A 137 -10.38 2.22 -14.55
CA ALA A 137 -9.80 3.20 -13.63
C ALA A 137 -8.88 4.13 -14.42
N SER A 138 -9.43 4.84 -15.40
CA SER A 138 -8.64 5.59 -16.40
C SER A 138 -7.67 6.60 -15.78
N GLU A 139 -8.01 7.14 -14.60
CA GLU A 139 -7.17 8.09 -13.86
C GLU A 139 -5.92 7.42 -13.25
N HIS A 140 -5.97 6.10 -13.05
CA HIS A 140 -4.91 5.29 -12.44
C HIS A 140 -4.42 4.17 -13.37
N GLY A 141 -4.45 4.43 -14.68
CA GLY A 141 -3.97 3.49 -15.69
C GLY A 141 -4.72 2.17 -15.70
N ASP A 142 -6.01 2.14 -15.36
CA ASP A 142 -6.86 0.94 -15.40
C ASP A 142 -6.37 -0.23 -14.53
N TRP A 143 -5.64 0.07 -13.46
CA TRP A 143 -5.19 -0.94 -12.52
C TRP A 143 -6.29 -1.27 -11.48
N ARG A 144 -6.47 -2.56 -11.20
CA ARG A 144 -7.13 -3.08 -10.00
C ARG A 144 -6.08 -3.51 -9.00
N TRP A 145 -6.31 -3.25 -7.72
CA TRP A 145 -5.53 -3.78 -6.61
C TRP A 145 -6.36 -4.69 -5.72
N ALA A 146 -5.70 -5.68 -5.11
CA ALA A 146 -6.25 -6.42 -3.99
C ALA A 146 -5.20 -6.63 -2.91
N VAL A 147 -5.65 -6.64 -1.66
CA VAL A 147 -4.81 -6.91 -0.48
C VAL A 147 -5.46 -8.03 0.31
N VAL A 148 -4.76 -9.16 0.40
CA VAL A 148 -5.12 -10.29 1.25
C VAL A 148 -4.20 -10.28 2.45
N GLY A 149 -4.77 -10.28 3.65
CA GLY A 149 -4.03 -10.26 4.90
C GLY A 149 -3.27 -11.56 5.15
N SER A 150 -2.40 -11.56 6.15
CA SER A 150 -1.56 -12.72 6.49
C SER A 150 -2.36 -13.94 6.98
N GLN A 151 -3.64 -13.76 7.36
CA GLN A 151 -4.53 -14.85 7.74
C GLN A 151 -5.44 -15.28 6.57
N GLY A 152 -5.21 -14.79 5.35
CA GLY A 152 -5.97 -15.15 4.15
C GLY A 152 -7.24 -14.34 3.93
N GLN A 153 -7.57 -13.40 4.80
CA GLN A 153 -8.75 -12.56 4.68
C GLN A 153 -8.58 -11.44 3.64
N LEU A 154 -9.63 -11.14 2.89
CA LEU A 154 -9.67 -9.96 2.03
C LEU A 154 -9.68 -8.69 2.87
N VAL A 155 -8.71 -7.80 2.63
CA VAL A 155 -8.58 -6.52 3.34
C VAL A 155 -9.12 -5.39 2.48
N ARG A 156 -8.74 -5.36 1.19
CA ARG A 156 -9.19 -4.37 0.20
C ARG A 156 -9.21 -4.99 -1.19
N ASP A 157 -10.07 -4.48 -2.06
CA ASP A 157 -10.21 -4.86 -3.46
C ASP A 157 -10.76 -3.68 -4.26
N GLY A 158 -10.29 -3.50 -5.50
CA GLY A 158 -10.80 -2.54 -6.46
C GLY A 158 -9.78 -1.47 -6.81
N VAL A 159 -10.24 -0.24 -7.00
CA VAL A 159 -9.38 0.94 -7.09
C VAL A 159 -9.02 1.36 -5.66
N ILE A 160 -7.73 1.40 -5.35
CA ILE A 160 -7.23 1.70 -4.00
C ILE A 160 -6.31 2.92 -4.10
N GLU A 161 -6.81 4.10 -3.71
CA GLU A 161 -6.11 5.39 -3.81
C GLU A 161 -4.70 5.37 -3.20
N SER A 162 -4.52 4.71 -2.04
CA SER A 162 -3.21 4.62 -1.40
C SER A 162 -2.20 3.79 -2.19
N CYS A 163 -2.67 2.86 -3.03
CA CYS A 163 -1.82 2.11 -3.95
C CYS A 163 -1.57 2.92 -5.21
N ALA A 164 -2.63 3.45 -5.82
CA ALA A 164 -2.56 4.26 -7.03
C ALA A 164 -1.61 5.45 -6.88
N GLY A 165 -1.68 6.20 -5.77
CA GLY A 165 -0.83 7.38 -5.56
C GLY A 165 0.68 7.14 -5.71
N CYS A 166 1.18 5.94 -5.38
CA CYS A 166 2.57 5.57 -5.66
C CYS A 166 2.75 4.99 -7.07
N HIS A 167 1.84 4.12 -7.51
CA HIS A 167 1.95 3.41 -8.78
C HIS A 167 1.71 4.28 -10.02
N ASP A 168 0.93 5.36 -9.91
CA ASP A 168 0.73 6.34 -10.98
C ASP A 168 2.04 7.03 -11.38
N ASN A 169 3.01 7.08 -10.46
CA ASN A 169 4.35 7.64 -10.67
C ASN A 169 5.39 6.58 -11.08
N ALA A 170 4.98 5.34 -11.30
CA ALA A 170 5.89 4.26 -11.68
C ALA A 170 6.40 4.46 -13.12
N PRO A 171 7.65 4.04 -13.43
CA PRO A 171 8.28 4.34 -14.72
C PRO A 171 7.74 3.50 -15.90
N MET A 172 6.89 2.49 -15.65
CA MET A 172 6.41 1.54 -16.65
C MET A 172 4.91 1.25 -16.45
N ASP A 173 4.07 2.28 -16.65
CA ASP A 173 2.61 2.17 -16.57
C ASP A 173 2.13 1.36 -15.34
N GLY A 174 2.32 1.95 -14.15
CA GLY A 174 1.97 1.31 -12.89
C GLY A 174 3.00 0.32 -12.35
N LEU A 175 4.00 -0.12 -13.14
CA LEU A 175 4.99 -1.10 -12.70
C LEU A 175 6.35 -0.48 -12.36
N PHE A 176 6.96 -0.96 -11.27
CA PHE A 176 8.33 -0.66 -10.88
C PHE A 176 9.30 -1.76 -11.35
N PRO A 177 10.54 -1.42 -11.73
CA PRO A 177 11.55 -2.43 -12.04
C PRO A 177 11.82 -3.30 -10.83
N ILE A 178 11.91 -4.61 -11.06
CA ILE A 178 12.37 -5.55 -10.04
C ILE A 178 13.89 -5.52 -10.04
N LEU A 179 14.47 -5.08 -8.93
CA LEU A 179 15.93 -5.08 -8.75
C LEU A 179 16.33 -6.52 -8.37
N GLU A 180 17.21 -7.12 -9.16
CA GLU A 180 17.80 -8.44 -8.89
C GLU A 180 18.79 -8.40 -7.72
#